data_AF-A0A1J3H9Z6-F1
#
_entry.id   AF-A0A1J3H9Z6-F1
#
_cell.length_a   1.000
_cell.length_b   1.000
_cell.length_c   1.000
_cell.angle_alpha   90.00
_cell.angle_beta   90.00
_cell.angle_gamma   90.00
#
_symmetry.space_group_name_H-M   'P 1'
#
loop_
_entity.id
_entity.type
_entity.pdbx_description
1 polymer ?
#
loop_
_entity_poly.entity_id
_entity_poly.type
_entity_poly.pdbx_seq_one_letter_code
_entity_poly.pdbx_strand_id
1 'polypeptide(L)'
;LSYTSTVPFFVLDMFNFKSVDVNLTEGTAWVDSGATIGELYYRIAEKSNVLGFPAGLSTTLGVGGHFSGGGYGNLMRKYGLSVDNVVGSGIVDSNGNIFTDRVSMGEDRFWAVRGGGAASFGVVLGYKIRLVAVPEKVTVFKVGKTVGEGAVDLIMKWQSFANSTDRNLFVRLTLTLVNGAKPGEKTVLASFIGMYLGRSDK
;
A
#
# COMPACT_ATOMS: atom_id res chain seq x y z
N LEU A 1 -18.19 6.35 4.83
CA LEU A 1 -18.66 7.26 5.89
C LEU A 1 -19.70 8.27 5.38
N SER A 2 -19.58 8.84 4.17
CA SER A 2 -20.56 9.85 3.70
C SER A 2 -21.93 9.31 3.26
N TYR A 3 -22.02 8.13 2.64
CA TYR A 3 -23.30 7.63 2.09
C TYR A 3 -24.34 7.25 3.16
N THR A 4 -23.93 7.17 4.43
CA THR A 4 -24.80 6.88 5.58
C THR A 4 -25.02 8.10 6.48
N SER A 5 -24.55 9.29 6.09
CA SER A 5 -24.70 10.51 6.91
C SER A 5 -26.17 10.94 6.97
N THR A 6 -26.67 11.19 8.17
CA THR A 6 -28.01 11.73 8.41
C THR A 6 -28.05 13.25 8.53
N VAL A 7 -26.87 13.90 8.49
CA VAL A 7 -26.73 15.36 8.55
C VAL A 7 -26.21 15.91 7.22
N PRO A 8 -26.57 17.16 6.84
CA PRO A 8 -25.97 17.84 5.69
C PRO A 8 -24.45 17.91 5.82
N PHE A 9 -23.75 17.71 4.71
CA PHE A 9 -22.29 17.73 4.66
C PHE A 9 -21.80 18.29 3.32
N PHE A 10 -20.52 18.66 3.28
CA PHE A 10 -19.80 18.95 2.05
C PHE A 10 -18.61 17.99 1.91
N VAL A 11 -18.08 17.87 0.69
CA VAL A 11 -16.90 17.06 0.40
C VAL A 11 -15.75 17.98 0.06
N LEU A 12 -14.66 17.86 0.82
CA LEU A 12 -13.37 18.42 0.44
C LEU A 12 -12.62 17.40 -0.41
N ASP A 13 -12.65 17.58 -1.73
CA ASP A 13 -11.91 16.73 -2.64
C ASP A 13 -10.47 17.23 -2.80
N MET A 14 -9.52 16.36 -2.43
CA MET A 14 -8.09 16.66 -2.46
C MET A 14 -7.43 16.35 -3.81
N PHE A 15 -8.17 15.97 -4.87
CA PHE A 15 -7.59 15.48 -6.14
C PHE A 15 -6.58 16.42 -6.82
N ASN A 16 -6.64 17.74 -6.54
CA ASN A 16 -5.67 18.72 -7.06
C ASN A 16 -4.39 18.81 -6.22
N PHE A 17 -4.39 18.33 -4.98
CA PHE A 17 -3.22 18.20 -4.10
C PHE A 17 -2.53 16.88 -4.37
N LYS A 18 -1.78 16.80 -5.47
CA LYS A 18 -1.20 15.55 -5.98
C LYS A 18 0.27 15.63 -6.39
N SER A 19 1.02 16.58 -5.81
CA SER A 19 2.45 16.65 -6.06
C SER A 19 3.18 15.45 -5.44
N VAL A 20 4.25 15.04 -6.11
CA VAL A 20 5.19 14.01 -5.62
C VAL A 20 6.59 14.53 -5.90
N ASP A 21 7.33 14.87 -4.86
CA ASP A 21 8.70 15.37 -4.95
C ASP A 21 9.67 14.35 -4.35
N VAL A 22 10.60 13.85 -5.16
CA VAL A 22 11.50 12.74 -4.82
C VAL A 22 12.91 13.27 -4.63
N ASN A 23 13.44 13.12 -3.41
CA ASN A 23 14.81 13.50 -3.06
C ASN A 23 15.68 12.25 -2.92
N LEU A 24 16.50 11.99 -3.95
CA LEU A 24 17.41 10.84 -3.98
C LEU A 24 18.56 10.94 -2.99
N THR A 25 19.03 12.16 -2.69
CA THR A 25 20.12 12.38 -1.73
C THR A 25 19.70 12.01 -0.31
N GLU A 26 18.48 12.37 0.09
CA GLU A 26 17.92 12.02 1.40
C GLU A 26 17.27 10.63 1.42
N GLY A 27 17.02 10.03 0.26
CA GLY A 27 16.22 8.80 0.17
C GLY A 27 14.79 9.01 0.67
N THR A 28 14.19 10.17 0.39
CA THR A 28 12.83 10.52 0.82
C THR A 28 11.98 11.04 -0.33
N ALA A 29 10.67 11.11 -0.13
CA ALA A 29 9.78 11.86 -1.00
C ALA A 29 8.72 12.61 -0.17
N TRP A 30 8.29 13.77 -0.65
CA TRP A 30 7.03 14.38 -0.21
C TRP A 30 5.93 13.96 -1.18
N VAL A 31 4.80 13.52 -0.65
CA VAL A 31 3.63 13.12 -1.46
C VAL A 31 2.36 13.73 -0.88
N ASP A 32 1.64 14.47 -1.69
CA ASP A 32 0.37 15.06 -1.28
C ASP A 32 -0.73 14.01 -1.16
N SER A 33 -1.71 14.26 -0.28
CA SER A 33 -2.78 13.32 0.05
C SER A 33 -3.69 12.95 -1.12
N GLY A 34 -3.83 13.82 -2.12
CA GLY A 34 -4.62 13.58 -3.32
C GLY A 34 -3.89 12.80 -4.41
N ALA A 35 -2.57 12.59 -4.29
CA ALA A 35 -1.85 11.71 -5.19
C ALA A 35 -2.32 10.27 -5.02
N THR A 36 -2.25 9.50 -6.11
CA THR A 36 -2.50 8.06 -6.08
C THR A 36 -1.21 7.28 -5.84
N ILE A 37 -1.35 6.04 -5.35
CA ILE A 37 -0.21 5.12 -5.18
C ILE A 37 0.50 4.87 -6.52
N GLY A 38 -0.23 4.81 -7.63
CA GLY A 38 0.34 4.68 -8.97
C GLY A 38 1.20 5.88 -9.38
N GLU A 39 0.73 7.10 -9.15
CA GLU A 39 1.51 8.32 -9.40
C GLU A 39 2.78 8.35 -8.53
N LEU A 40 2.67 7.98 -7.25
CA LEU A 40 3.83 7.86 -6.36
C LEU A 40 4.87 6.87 -6.90
N TYR A 41 4.46 5.64 -7.23
CA TYR A 41 5.35 4.62 -7.76
C TYR A 41 6.03 5.07 -9.05
N TYR A 42 5.26 5.67 -9.96
CA TYR A 42 5.78 6.17 -11.23
C TYR A 42 6.87 7.23 -11.02
N ARG A 43 6.63 8.19 -10.13
CA ARG A 43 7.58 9.29 -9.84
C ARG A 43 8.86 8.80 -9.17
N ILE A 44 8.79 7.77 -8.32
CA ILE A 44 9.99 7.12 -7.76
C ILE A 44 10.76 6.43 -8.88
N ALA A 45 10.08 5.65 -9.74
CA ALA A 45 10.71 4.89 -10.81
C ALA A 45 11.36 5.78 -11.89
N GLU A 46 10.82 6.98 -12.17
CA GLU A 46 11.45 7.97 -13.05
C GLU A 46 12.82 8.45 -12.53
N LYS A 47 13.04 8.37 -11.22
CA LYS A 47 14.25 8.86 -10.56
C LYS A 47 15.23 7.76 -10.18
N SER A 48 14.75 6.53 -9.94
CA SER A 48 15.58 5.40 -9.52
C SER A 48 14.93 4.06 -9.82
N ASN A 49 15.72 3.11 -10.33
CA ASN A 49 15.34 1.70 -10.53
C ASN A 49 15.70 0.80 -9.33
N VAL A 50 16.27 1.36 -8.26
CA VAL A 50 16.70 0.64 -7.04
C VAL A 50 16.06 1.16 -5.76
N LEU A 51 15.09 2.07 -5.89
CA LEU A 51 14.25 2.56 -4.79
C LEU A 51 12.78 2.25 -5.06
N GLY A 52 12.04 2.02 -3.98
CA GLY A 52 10.60 1.82 -4.01
C GLY A 52 9.96 2.33 -2.73
N PHE A 53 8.67 2.06 -2.56
CA PHE A 53 7.95 2.38 -1.34
C PHE A 53 6.91 1.29 -1.02
N PRO A 54 6.82 0.80 0.24
CA PRO A 54 5.85 -0.22 0.61
C PRO A 54 4.44 0.36 0.77
N ALA A 55 3.64 0.28 -0.29
CA ALA A 55 2.23 0.67 -0.26
C ALA A 55 1.33 -0.33 -1.01
N GLY A 56 0.09 0.07 -1.26
CA GLY A 56 -0.96 -0.75 -1.86
C GLY A 56 -0.61 -1.33 -3.21
N LEU A 57 -1.30 -2.43 -3.55
CA LEU A 57 -1.19 -3.05 -4.87
C LEU A 57 -2.06 -2.34 -5.92
N SER A 58 -3.18 -1.76 -5.49
CA SER A 58 -4.09 -1.04 -6.38
C SER A 58 -3.54 0.37 -6.62
N THR A 59 -3.31 0.70 -7.89
CA THR A 59 -2.65 1.95 -8.29
C THR A 59 -3.52 3.19 -8.10
N THR A 60 -4.85 3.04 -8.10
CA THR A 60 -5.80 4.16 -7.98
C THR A 60 -6.14 4.53 -6.54
N LEU A 61 -5.54 3.89 -5.54
CA LEU A 61 -5.74 4.25 -4.14
C LEU A 61 -5.13 5.63 -3.87
N GLY A 62 -5.88 6.52 -3.24
CA GLY A 62 -5.36 7.82 -2.79
C GLY A 62 -4.43 7.68 -1.58
N VAL A 63 -3.30 8.39 -1.60
CA VAL A 63 -2.28 8.38 -0.55
C VAL A 63 -2.86 8.80 0.80
N GLY A 64 -3.69 9.84 0.84
CA GLY A 64 -4.27 10.40 2.07
C GLY A 64 -4.98 9.35 2.92
N GLY A 65 -5.92 8.62 2.31
CA GLY A 65 -6.65 7.54 2.97
C GLY A 65 -5.80 6.29 3.17
N HIS A 66 -4.98 5.92 2.19
CA HIS A 66 -4.19 4.69 2.26
C HIS A 66 -3.15 4.72 3.37
N PHE A 67 -2.37 5.80 3.47
CA PHE A 67 -1.33 5.94 4.50
C PHE A 67 -1.96 6.14 5.86
N SER A 68 -3.00 6.96 5.98
CA SER A 68 -3.58 7.19 7.31
C SER A 68 -4.22 5.96 7.95
N GLY A 69 -4.59 4.94 7.15
CA GLY A 69 -5.09 3.65 7.63
C GLY A 69 -4.04 2.55 7.74
N GLY A 70 -2.74 2.86 7.55
CA GLY A 70 -1.64 1.88 7.62
C GLY A 70 -0.99 1.62 6.26
N GLY A 71 -1.74 1.01 5.34
CA GLY A 71 -1.31 0.72 3.98
C GLY A 71 -0.40 -0.50 3.85
N TYR A 72 -0.92 -1.60 3.30
CA TYR A 72 -0.16 -2.84 3.09
C TYR A 72 -0.02 -3.15 1.59
N GLY A 73 1.03 -3.90 1.25
CA GLY A 73 1.21 -4.47 -0.07
C GLY A 73 2.33 -5.50 -0.12
N ASN A 74 2.83 -5.79 -1.32
CA ASN A 74 3.79 -6.89 -1.54
C ASN A 74 5.10 -6.73 -0.75
N LEU A 75 5.48 -5.50 -0.41
CA LEU A 75 6.71 -5.20 0.30
C LEU A 75 6.59 -5.32 1.84
N MET A 76 5.38 -5.57 2.37
CA MET A 76 5.11 -5.47 3.81
C MET A 76 5.94 -6.43 4.67
N ARG A 77 6.22 -7.63 4.15
CA ARG A 77 7.00 -8.64 4.90
C ARG A 77 8.44 -8.17 5.12
N LYS A 78 9.00 -7.38 4.21
CA LYS A 78 10.36 -6.85 4.33
C LYS A 78 10.42 -5.50 5.03
N TYR A 79 9.52 -4.58 4.67
CA TYR A 79 9.63 -3.17 5.07
C TYR A 79 8.49 -2.66 5.96
N GLY A 80 7.53 -3.50 6.34
CA GLY A 80 6.36 -3.07 7.12
C GLY A 80 5.31 -2.35 6.27
N LEU A 81 4.40 -1.66 6.94
CA LEU A 81 3.33 -0.88 6.31
C LEU A 81 3.86 0.45 5.73
N SER A 82 3.03 1.15 4.96
CA SER A 82 3.36 2.52 4.50
C SER A 82 3.65 3.44 5.68
N VAL A 83 2.85 3.37 6.74
CA VAL A 83 3.00 4.18 7.97
C VAL A 83 4.31 3.97 8.72
N ASP A 84 4.89 2.76 8.64
CA ASP A 84 6.18 2.45 9.25
C ASP A 84 7.33 3.19 8.56
N ASN A 85 7.08 3.68 7.34
CA ASN A 85 8.05 4.37 6.50
C ASN A 85 7.71 5.87 6.33
N VAL A 86 6.70 6.39 7.02
CA VAL A 86 6.41 7.83 7.07
C VAL A 86 7.30 8.50 8.12
N VAL A 87 8.00 9.56 7.73
CA VAL A 87 8.95 10.31 8.57
C VAL A 87 8.52 11.76 8.85
N GLY A 88 7.48 12.24 8.18
CA GLY A 88 6.86 13.55 8.42
C GLY A 88 5.48 13.65 7.77
N SER A 89 4.71 14.68 8.12
CA SER A 89 3.38 14.92 7.58
C SER A 89 3.02 16.41 7.71
N GLY A 90 2.11 16.88 6.86
CA GLY A 90 1.41 18.16 7.07
C GLY A 90 -0.07 17.92 7.35
N ILE A 91 -0.69 18.72 8.21
CA ILE A 91 -2.10 18.60 8.61
C ILE A 91 -2.74 19.97 8.91
N VAL A 92 -4.01 20.11 8.60
CA VAL A 92 -4.88 21.19 9.09
C VAL A 92 -5.77 20.65 10.21
N ASP A 93 -5.73 21.30 11.38
CA ASP A 93 -6.54 20.89 12.54
C ASP A 93 -7.95 21.50 12.51
N SER A 94 -8.78 21.15 13.51
CA SER A 94 -10.16 21.64 13.64
C SER A 94 -10.28 23.15 13.88
N ASN A 95 -9.20 23.81 14.29
CA ASN A 95 -9.16 25.26 14.50
C ASN A 95 -8.67 26.00 13.25
N GLY A 96 -8.33 25.28 12.17
CA GLY A 96 -7.77 25.85 10.95
C GLY A 96 -6.27 26.14 11.04
N ASN A 97 -5.57 25.65 12.07
CA ASN A 97 -4.11 25.79 12.14
C ASN A 97 -3.47 24.86 11.10
N ILE A 98 -2.49 25.38 10.37
CA ILE A 98 -1.76 24.62 9.36
C ILE A 98 -0.40 24.24 9.93
N PHE A 99 -0.18 22.94 10.05
CA PHE A 99 1.13 22.38 10.39
C PHE A 99 1.72 21.73 9.15
N THR A 100 2.92 22.17 8.76
CA THR A 100 3.56 21.73 7.50
C THR A 100 4.59 20.63 7.69
N ASP A 101 4.91 20.30 8.94
CA ASP A 101 5.96 19.35 9.29
C ASP A 101 5.69 18.67 10.65
N ARG A 102 6.50 17.66 10.94
CA ARG A 102 6.42 16.86 12.17
C ARG A 102 6.64 17.67 13.44
N VAL A 103 7.58 18.62 13.42
CA VAL A 103 7.94 19.40 14.61
C VAL A 103 6.80 20.33 14.96
N SER A 104 6.25 21.05 13.97
CA SER A 104 5.14 21.97 14.19
C SER A 104 3.84 21.25 14.60
N MET A 105 3.54 20.07 14.06
CA MET A 105 2.31 19.34 14.42
C MET A 105 2.37 18.62 15.78
N GLY A 106 3.58 18.31 16.28
CA GLY A 106 3.80 17.54 17.50
C GLY A 106 3.66 16.02 17.33
N GLU A 107 4.30 15.28 18.22
CA GLU A 107 4.44 13.82 18.10
C GLU A 107 3.11 13.06 18.23
N ASP A 108 2.19 13.51 19.08
CA ASP A 108 0.89 12.83 19.27
C ASP A 108 0.05 12.84 17.99
N ARG A 109 -0.01 14.00 17.31
CA ARG A 109 -0.70 14.11 16.01
C ARG A 109 0.03 13.30 14.96
N PHE A 110 1.36 13.36 14.93
CA PHE A 110 2.16 12.60 13.99
C PHE A 110 1.99 11.08 14.15
N TRP A 111 1.83 10.59 15.38
CA TRP A 111 1.48 9.20 15.65
C TRP A 111 0.06 8.88 15.15
N ALA A 112 -0.92 9.73 15.47
CA ALA A 112 -2.32 9.49 15.14
C ALA A 112 -2.60 9.41 13.63
N VAL A 113 -1.97 10.27 12.82
CA VAL A 113 -2.15 10.27 11.35
C VAL A 113 -1.47 9.09 10.66
N ARG A 114 -0.70 8.27 11.38
CA ARG A 114 0.04 7.10 10.87
C ARG A 114 -0.63 5.78 11.28
N GLY A 115 -1.93 5.65 11.01
CA GLY A 115 -2.67 4.40 11.20
C GLY A 115 -4.03 4.57 11.89
N GLY A 116 -4.28 5.72 12.54
CA GLY A 116 -5.54 6.00 13.23
C GLY A 116 -6.70 6.44 12.31
N GLY A 117 -6.44 6.62 11.01
CA GLY A 117 -7.39 7.19 10.06
C GLY A 117 -7.46 8.72 10.14
N ALA A 118 -6.98 9.41 9.10
CA ALA A 118 -6.78 10.87 9.12
C ALA A 118 -8.07 11.66 9.35
N ALA A 119 -9.21 11.13 8.87
CA ALA A 119 -10.51 11.78 8.99
C ALA A 119 -10.92 12.09 10.45
N SER A 120 -10.35 11.40 11.44
CA SER A 120 -10.60 11.66 12.86
C SER A 120 -9.73 12.76 13.46
N PHE A 121 -8.65 13.17 12.78
CA PHE A 121 -7.60 14.04 13.34
C PHE A 121 -7.39 15.35 12.58
N GLY A 122 -7.95 15.49 11.37
CA GLY A 122 -7.91 16.71 10.57
C GLY A 122 -7.77 16.43 9.07
N VAL A 123 -7.35 17.45 8.32
CA VAL A 123 -7.08 17.31 6.88
C VAL A 123 -5.59 17.15 6.67
N VAL A 124 -5.13 15.92 6.45
CA VAL A 124 -3.72 15.66 6.12
C VAL A 124 -3.44 16.17 4.71
N LEU A 125 -2.44 17.04 4.58
CA LEU A 125 -2.05 17.66 3.31
C LEU A 125 -1.15 16.74 2.49
N GLY A 126 -0.26 16.01 3.16
CA GLY A 126 0.69 15.11 2.55
C GLY A 126 1.64 14.50 3.57
N TYR A 127 2.50 13.61 3.09
CA TYR A 127 3.45 12.85 3.90
C TYR A 127 4.87 12.96 3.35
N LYS A 128 5.84 13.11 4.26
CA LYS A 128 7.25 12.82 3.96
C LYS A 128 7.51 11.35 4.22
N ILE A 129 7.89 10.60 3.20
CA ILE A 129 8.16 9.17 3.26
C ILE A 129 9.64 8.85 3.10
N ARG A 130 10.10 7.78 3.73
CA ARG A 130 11.40 7.18 3.49
C ARG A 130 11.28 6.14 2.38
N LEU A 131 12.09 6.28 1.34
CA LEU A 131 12.17 5.30 0.25
C LEU A 131 12.99 4.09 0.72
N VAL A 132 12.62 2.91 0.22
CA VAL A 132 13.26 1.64 0.58
C VAL A 132 14.05 1.10 -0.60
N ALA A 133 15.18 0.46 -0.32
CA ALA A 133 15.97 -0.18 -1.36
C ALA A 133 15.24 -1.38 -1.98
N VAL A 134 15.27 -1.50 -3.29
CA VAL A 134 14.80 -2.69 -4.03
C VAL A 134 15.89 -3.12 -5.01
N PRO A 135 16.04 -4.43 -5.28
CA PRO A 135 16.97 -4.85 -6.32
C PRO A 135 16.46 -4.39 -7.69
N GLU A 136 17.38 -4.09 -8.60
CA GLU A 136 17.07 -3.71 -9.99
C GLU A 136 16.21 -4.78 -10.70
N LYS A 137 16.37 -6.05 -10.31
CA LYS A 137 15.60 -7.19 -10.84
C LYS A 137 14.86 -7.88 -9.71
N VAL A 138 13.54 -7.98 -9.87
CA VAL A 138 12.63 -8.74 -9.00
C VAL A 138 12.02 -9.90 -9.78
N THR A 139 11.57 -10.92 -9.07
CA THR A 139 10.89 -12.08 -9.67
C THR A 139 9.43 -12.09 -9.26
N VAL A 140 8.54 -12.33 -10.20
CA VAL A 140 7.10 -12.49 -9.94
C VAL A 140 6.63 -13.83 -10.49
N PHE A 141 5.64 -14.43 -9.84
CA PHE A 141 5.03 -15.66 -10.32
C PHE A 141 3.53 -15.70 -10.01
N LYS A 142 2.79 -16.52 -10.78
CA LYS A 142 1.39 -16.83 -10.54
C LYS A 142 1.16 -18.30 -10.80
N VAL A 143 0.71 -19.03 -9.79
CA VAL A 143 0.36 -20.45 -9.90
C VAL A 143 -1.11 -20.61 -9.56
N GLY A 144 -1.89 -21.16 -10.50
CA GLY A 144 -3.32 -21.40 -10.34
C GLY A 144 -3.62 -22.89 -10.17
N LYS A 145 -4.49 -23.23 -9.23
CA LYS A 145 -5.06 -24.58 -9.06
C LYS A 145 -6.54 -24.50 -8.73
N THR A 146 -7.34 -25.30 -9.40
CA THR A 146 -8.75 -25.50 -9.07
C THR A 146 -8.90 -26.49 -7.92
N VAL A 147 -10.09 -26.57 -7.32
CA VAL A 147 -10.38 -27.54 -6.26
C VAL A 147 -10.08 -28.98 -6.72
N GLY A 148 -10.46 -29.33 -7.96
CA GLY A 148 -10.20 -30.66 -8.53
C GLY A 148 -8.73 -30.96 -8.80
N GLU A 149 -7.87 -29.94 -8.83
CA GLU A 149 -6.41 -30.08 -9.03
C GLU A 149 -5.61 -30.02 -7.71
N GLY A 150 -6.28 -30.16 -6.56
CA GLY A 150 -5.63 -30.17 -5.25
C GLY A 150 -5.41 -28.78 -4.63
N ALA A 151 -6.22 -27.77 -4.98
CA ALA A 151 -6.10 -26.44 -4.40
C ALA A 151 -6.20 -26.42 -2.86
N VAL A 152 -7.03 -27.28 -2.27
CA VAL A 152 -7.25 -27.33 -0.81
C VAL A 152 -5.94 -27.66 -0.09
N ASP A 153 -5.22 -28.69 -0.53
CA ASP A 153 -3.95 -29.10 0.07
C ASP A 153 -2.88 -28.01 -0.05
N LEU A 154 -2.83 -27.30 -1.19
CA LEU A 154 -1.91 -26.19 -1.39
C LEU A 154 -2.23 -24.99 -0.50
N ILE A 155 -3.51 -24.69 -0.27
CA ILE A 155 -3.92 -23.61 0.65
C ILE A 155 -3.49 -23.94 2.07
N MET A 156 -3.76 -25.18 2.54
CA MET A 156 -3.34 -25.63 3.86
C MET A 156 -1.81 -25.57 4.02
N LYS A 157 -1.07 -25.97 2.98
CA LYS A 157 0.39 -25.84 2.99
C LYS A 157 0.83 -24.39 3.02
N TRP A 158 0.25 -23.52 2.20
CA TRP A 158 0.55 -22.08 2.17
C TRP A 158 0.35 -21.43 3.55
N GLN A 159 -0.76 -21.73 4.24
CA GLN A 159 -1.03 -21.20 5.59
C GLN A 159 0.08 -21.57 6.60
N SER A 160 0.73 -22.72 6.44
CA SER A 160 1.79 -23.18 7.35
C SER A 160 3.13 -22.45 7.21
N PHE A 161 3.43 -21.85 6.05
CA PHE A 161 4.75 -21.23 5.81
C PHE A 161 4.70 -19.76 5.38
N ALA A 162 3.55 -19.24 4.93
CA ALA A 162 3.49 -17.92 4.29
C ALA A 162 3.95 -16.77 5.21
N ASN A 163 3.75 -16.90 6.52
CA ASN A 163 4.19 -15.90 7.49
C ASN A 163 5.67 -16.04 7.90
N SER A 164 6.28 -17.22 7.74
CA SER A 164 7.63 -17.57 8.25
C SER A 164 8.69 -17.72 7.16
N THR A 165 8.32 -17.64 5.88
CA THR A 165 9.27 -17.68 4.75
C THR A 165 10.22 -16.47 4.71
N ASP A 166 11.25 -16.50 3.85
CA ASP A 166 12.19 -15.39 3.64
C ASP A 166 11.43 -14.05 3.50
N ARG A 167 11.84 -13.02 4.24
CA ARG A 167 11.20 -11.69 4.22
C ARG A 167 11.22 -11.04 2.83
N ASN A 168 12.12 -11.46 1.94
CA ASN A 168 12.16 -11.05 0.53
C ASN A 168 11.05 -11.67 -0.31
N LEU A 169 10.41 -12.76 0.15
CA LEU A 169 9.32 -13.43 -0.55
C LEU A 169 7.97 -13.03 0.04
N PHE A 170 7.10 -12.51 -0.80
CA PHE A 170 5.69 -12.32 -0.51
C PHE A 170 4.85 -13.22 -1.41
N VAL A 171 3.92 -13.97 -0.83
CA VAL A 171 2.96 -14.81 -1.58
C VAL A 171 1.56 -14.56 -1.06
N ARG A 172 0.69 -14.03 -1.91
CA ARG A 172 -0.75 -13.89 -1.61
C ARG A 172 -1.57 -14.97 -2.30
N LEU A 173 -2.69 -15.31 -1.69
CA LEU A 173 -3.72 -16.17 -2.24
C LEU A 173 -4.92 -15.32 -2.68
N THR A 174 -5.44 -15.57 -3.88
CA THR A 174 -6.75 -15.07 -4.31
C THR A 174 -7.62 -16.24 -4.71
N LEU A 175 -8.88 -16.25 -4.28
CA LEU A 175 -9.88 -17.23 -4.67
C LEU A 175 -10.87 -16.57 -5.62
N THR A 176 -11.08 -17.16 -6.80
CA THR A 176 -12.01 -16.63 -7.81
C THR A 176 -12.89 -17.75 -8.36
N LEU A 177 -14.13 -17.41 -8.72
CA LEU A 177 -15.03 -18.34 -9.40
C LEU A 177 -14.65 -18.44 -10.89
N VAL A 178 -14.49 -19.66 -11.39
CA VAL A 178 -14.20 -19.94 -12.81
C VAL A 178 -15.15 -21.04 -13.33
N ASN A 179 -15.18 -21.25 -14.64
CA ASN A 179 -15.94 -22.36 -15.21
C ASN A 179 -15.26 -23.70 -14.89
N GLY A 180 -16.08 -24.73 -14.61
CA GLY A 180 -15.63 -26.10 -14.42
C GLY A 180 -15.42 -26.84 -15.75
N ALA A 181 -15.24 -28.16 -15.67
CA ALA A 181 -15.01 -29.00 -16.84
C ALA A 181 -16.28 -29.18 -17.68
N LYS A 182 -17.47 -29.13 -17.06
CA LYS A 182 -18.75 -29.30 -17.74
C LYS A 182 -19.43 -27.95 -18.03
N PRO A 183 -20.20 -27.83 -19.13
CA PRO A 183 -21.01 -26.64 -19.39
C PRO A 183 -21.94 -26.32 -18.21
N GLY A 184 -21.95 -25.06 -17.78
CA GLY A 184 -22.74 -24.61 -16.62
C GLY A 184 -22.12 -24.89 -15.25
N GLU A 185 -21.07 -25.71 -15.18
CA GLU A 185 -20.34 -25.98 -13.93
C GLU A 185 -19.48 -24.78 -13.53
N LYS A 186 -19.39 -24.53 -12.21
CA LYS A 186 -18.49 -23.54 -11.62
C LYS A 186 -17.55 -24.22 -10.64
N THR A 187 -16.30 -23.75 -10.59
CA THR A 187 -15.31 -24.19 -9.61
C THR A 187 -14.52 -23.00 -9.08
N VAL A 188 -13.81 -23.19 -7.97
CA VAL A 188 -12.95 -22.16 -7.37
C VAL A 188 -11.52 -22.36 -7.87
N LEU A 189 -10.93 -21.28 -8.40
CA LEU A 189 -9.51 -21.19 -8.71
C LEU A 189 -8.78 -20.51 -7.55
N ALA A 190 -7.85 -21.23 -6.93
CA ALA A 190 -6.86 -20.69 -6.03
C ALA A 190 -5.65 -20.20 -6.83
N SER A 191 -5.37 -18.90 -6.82
CA SER A 191 -4.18 -18.30 -7.44
C SER A 191 -3.21 -17.84 -6.36
N PHE A 192 -2.03 -18.44 -6.34
CA PHE A 192 -0.89 -18.03 -5.52
C PHE A 192 -0.03 -17.06 -6.34
N ILE A 193 0.01 -15.80 -5.92
CA ILE A 193 0.70 -14.72 -6.62
C ILE A 193 1.87 -14.28 -5.76
N GLY A 194 3.07 -14.44 -6.28
CA GLY A 194 4.31 -14.17 -5.56
C GLY A 194 5.11 -13.00 -6.13
N MET A 195 5.82 -12.32 -5.23
CA MET A 195 6.88 -11.37 -5.53
C MET A 195 8.09 -11.71 -4.65
N TYR A 196 9.24 -11.91 -5.28
CA TYR A 196 10.52 -12.10 -4.62
C TYR A 196 11.44 -10.93 -4.97
N LEU A 197 11.99 -10.27 -3.94
CA LEU A 197 12.99 -9.23 -4.07
C LEU A 197 14.37 -9.83 -4.36
N GLY A 198 14.47 -10.47 -5.51
CA GLY A 198 15.65 -11.15 -6.01
C GLY A 198 15.41 -11.75 -7.40
N ARG A 199 16.44 -12.41 -7.91
CA ARG A 199 16.43 -13.08 -9.21
C ARG A 199 15.81 -14.47 -9.09
N SER A 200 15.34 -15.03 -10.20
CA SER A 200 14.69 -16.34 -10.25
C SER A 200 15.63 -17.53 -10.10
N ASP A 201 16.94 -17.29 -10.19
CA ASP A 201 18.01 -18.29 -10.07
C ASP A 201 18.51 -18.45 -8.63
N LYS A 202 17.89 -17.75 -7.67
CA LYS A 202 18.14 -17.81 -6.22
C LYS A 202 16.86 -18.16 -5.48
#